data_AF-A0A315DC14-F1
#
_entry.id   AF-A0A315DC14-F1
#
_cell.length_a   1.000
_cell.length_b   1.000
_cell.length_c   1.000
_cell.angle_alpha   90.00
_cell.angle_beta   90.00
_cell.angle_gamma   90.00
#
_symmetry.space_group_name_H-M   'P 1'
#
loop_
_entity.id
_entity.type
_entity.pdbx_description
1 polymer ?
#
loop_
_entity_poly.entity_id
_entity_poly.type
_entity_poly.pdbx_seq_one_letter_code
_entity_poly.pdbx_strand_id
1 'polypeptide(L)'
;MSLNRGVSLKNPYQGYAAENFWKTGVADVASGSTFDQLWQSKFPISKSSKIITVGSCFAQHISQWLIKNGYRWIEAELSPSSLSEHEAKDLGYGVFSFRTGNIYTPALLRQWLALALGEIPPIDEVFVEDGRFFDPLRPHLPSQGYESPESLFADRAVTLSSIRQALGQADIFIFTLGLTEAWRHVSGYVYPACPGTIRGKFKPDEHHFINYEHQSVYDDLEWIVAKLKSINPDLRFLLTVSPVPLTATATQSHVLTATTYSKSVLRSAAGYLAAMDSDVDYFPSYELISSSATRRCFFEDNLRNVRSEGVEFVMKHFAAGLRQSNGVAGSEHTMSAFGDPKDVMCEEILLETWNQAQSPARFESTLCLLGDSHMGKLSQAFEMIEVSHCGGMIMNGSAWTSNLFHIDNDELFVPLEDPGSRERWLQTLPFFSLPAEGRWVVTNIGMQTHRTVHDLIDYLSRLPVQNISDQIFLKYFYELNSQKIELIKNIRSRGYRVLVISDPPTREIHPPIAEMIDFWIYYDRQSLKIFQDLGCDTFNAGLYFSNENFQYNYYSSKVYDDGVRDWYHGSDLYYSDLAKIISDVFLKS
;
A
#
# COMPACT_ATOMS: atom_id res chain seq x y z
N MET A 1 -67.04 28.86 -34.84
CA MET A 1 -65.60 28.63 -34.79
C MET A 1 -65.19 28.47 -33.34
N SER A 2 -65.06 27.23 -32.85
CA SER A 2 -64.52 26.95 -31.52
C SER A 2 -63.02 26.75 -31.65
N LEU A 3 -62.23 27.70 -31.13
CA LEU A 3 -60.78 27.63 -31.12
C LEU A 3 -60.33 26.57 -30.12
N ASN A 4 -59.54 25.62 -30.63
CA ASN A 4 -58.81 24.62 -29.87
C ASN A 4 -58.15 25.22 -28.63
N ARG A 5 -58.54 24.76 -27.44
CA ARG A 5 -57.80 25.01 -26.20
C ARG A 5 -56.43 24.35 -26.33
N GLY A 6 -55.40 25.17 -26.26
CA GLY A 6 -54.00 24.77 -26.36
C GLY A 6 -53.67 23.64 -25.39
N VAL A 7 -53.12 22.57 -25.94
CA VAL A 7 -52.39 21.55 -25.17
C VAL A 7 -51.22 22.26 -24.52
N SER A 8 -51.21 22.39 -23.20
CA SER A 8 -50.04 22.82 -22.44
C SER A 8 -48.92 21.83 -22.75
N LEU A 9 -47.92 22.26 -23.53
CA LEU A 9 -46.73 21.47 -23.81
C LEU A 9 -45.92 21.37 -22.51
N LYS A 10 -46.24 20.38 -21.68
CA LYS A 10 -45.41 19.99 -20.54
C LYS A 10 -44.03 19.61 -21.10
N ASN A 11 -42.97 20.28 -20.64
CA ASN A 11 -41.62 19.92 -21.04
C ASN A 11 -41.23 18.56 -20.42
N PRO A 12 -40.29 17.80 -21.01
CA PRO A 12 -39.99 16.43 -20.60
C PRO A 12 -39.42 16.30 -19.17
N TYR A 13 -38.94 17.38 -18.55
CA TYR A 13 -38.39 17.36 -17.19
C TYR A 13 -39.46 17.49 -16.10
N GLN A 14 -40.69 17.93 -16.40
CA GLN A 14 -41.73 18.19 -15.40
C GLN A 14 -42.23 16.94 -14.63
N GLY A 15 -41.85 15.74 -15.07
CA GLY A 15 -42.16 14.48 -14.39
C GLY A 15 -40.93 13.74 -13.84
N TYR A 16 -39.75 14.35 -13.89
CA TYR A 16 -38.53 13.72 -13.39
C TYR A 16 -38.47 13.78 -11.86
N ALA A 17 -37.85 12.77 -11.27
CA ALA A 17 -37.66 12.67 -9.84
C ALA A 17 -36.62 13.70 -9.34
N ALA A 18 -36.56 13.94 -8.03
CA ALA A 18 -35.75 15.01 -7.44
C ALA A 18 -34.25 14.78 -7.67
N GLU A 19 -33.82 13.53 -7.66
CA GLU A 19 -32.46 13.06 -7.94
C GLU A 19 -31.98 13.41 -9.36
N ASN A 20 -32.88 13.62 -10.32
CA ASN A 20 -32.52 14.00 -11.69
C ASN A 20 -32.17 15.49 -11.84
N PHE A 21 -32.33 16.30 -10.79
CA PHE A 21 -31.98 17.72 -10.79
C PHE A 21 -30.79 17.96 -9.87
N TRP A 22 -29.74 18.62 -10.38
CA TRP A 22 -28.48 18.85 -9.65
C TRP A 22 -28.67 19.43 -8.25
N LYS A 23 -29.57 20.42 -8.12
CA LYS A 23 -29.81 21.06 -6.82
C LYS A 23 -30.29 20.03 -5.78
N THR A 24 -31.30 19.25 -6.09
CA THR A 24 -31.93 18.30 -5.14
C THR A 24 -31.23 16.96 -5.06
N GLY A 25 -30.63 16.47 -6.15
CA GLY A 25 -29.89 15.21 -6.18
C GLY A 25 -28.44 15.30 -5.71
N VAL A 26 -27.85 16.50 -5.68
CA VAL A 26 -26.42 16.67 -5.34
C VAL A 26 -26.19 17.81 -4.33
N ALA A 27 -26.64 19.04 -4.62
CA ALA A 27 -26.25 20.21 -3.84
C ALA A 27 -26.94 20.28 -2.45
N ASP A 28 -28.20 19.88 -2.38
CA ASP A 28 -29.02 19.88 -1.17
C ASP A 28 -28.86 18.58 -0.35
N VAL A 29 -28.14 17.58 -0.88
CA VAL A 29 -27.76 16.37 -0.14
C VAL A 29 -26.68 16.74 0.87
N ALA A 30 -26.92 16.46 2.15
CA ALA A 30 -25.98 16.81 3.21
C ALA A 30 -24.63 16.09 2.99
N SER A 31 -23.52 16.81 3.17
CA SER A 31 -22.17 16.28 3.02
C SER A 31 -21.99 15.02 3.88
N GLY A 32 -21.57 13.90 3.26
CA GLY A 32 -21.42 12.60 3.92
C GLY A 32 -22.69 11.74 4.00
N SER A 33 -23.85 12.24 3.55
CA SER A 33 -25.07 11.43 3.38
C SER A 33 -25.04 10.68 2.06
N THR A 34 -25.78 9.57 1.96
CA THR A 34 -25.87 8.79 0.72
C THR A 34 -26.64 9.55 -0.36
N PHE A 35 -26.23 9.39 -1.62
CA PHE A 35 -27.00 9.80 -2.77
C PHE A 35 -28.07 8.75 -3.06
N ASP A 36 -29.33 9.12 -2.86
CA ASP A 36 -30.46 8.23 -3.09
C ASP A 36 -30.53 7.81 -4.56
N GLN A 37 -30.70 6.51 -4.79
CA GLN A 37 -30.87 5.90 -6.12
C GLN A 37 -29.75 6.22 -7.13
N LEU A 38 -28.53 6.57 -6.66
CA LEU A 38 -27.40 6.86 -7.54
C LEU A 38 -27.06 5.69 -8.48
N TRP A 39 -27.17 4.46 -7.96
CA TRP A 39 -26.97 3.24 -8.72
C TRP A 39 -27.88 2.13 -8.19
N GLN A 40 -28.44 1.36 -9.12
CA GLN A 40 -29.09 0.09 -8.85
C GLN A 40 -28.59 -0.93 -9.86
N SER A 41 -28.09 -2.07 -9.39
CA SER A 41 -27.56 -3.13 -10.23
C SER A 41 -28.61 -3.63 -11.22
N LYS A 42 -28.24 -3.70 -12.50
CA LYS A 42 -29.11 -4.22 -13.57
C LYS A 42 -29.55 -5.66 -13.34
N PHE A 43 -28.63 -6.47 -12.82
CA PHE A 43 -28.81 -7.89 -12.56
C PHE A 43 -28.65 -8.20 -11.07
N PRO A 44 -29.24 -9.30 -10.58
CA PRO A 44 -29.12 -9.68 -9.18
C PRO A 44 -27.69 -10.11 -8.84
N ILE A 45 -27.17 -9.60 -7.73
CA ILE A 45 -25.90 -10.04 -7.14
C ILE A 45 -26.23 -10.52 -5.73
N SER A 46 -26.18 -11.83 -5.51
CA SER A 46 -26.52 -12.44 -4.23
C SER A 46 -25.27 -12.99 -3.53
N LYS A 47 -25.40 -13.36 -2.26
CA LYS A 47 -24.29 -13.99 -1.52
C LYS A 47 -23.82 -15.32 -2.13
N SER A 48 -24.68 -16.01 -2.89
CA SER A 48 -24.32 -17.24 -3.59
C SER A 48 -23.65 -17.01 -4.94
N SER A 49 -23.74 -15.80 -5.51
CA SER A 49 -23.04 -15.43 -6.75
C SER A 49 -21.55 -15.63 -6.58
N LYS A 50 -20.93 -16.35 -7.50
CA LYS A 50 -19.48 -16.53 -7.59
C LYS A 50 -18.88 -15.34 -8.30
N ILE A 51 -18.08 -14.55 -7.58
CA ILE A 51 -17.62 -13.24 -8.04
C ILE A 51 -16.10 -13.27 -8.28
N ILE A 52 -15.69 -12.88 -9.47
CA ILE A 52 -14.30 -12.57 -9.80
C ILE A 52 -14.11 -11.05 -9.70
N THR A 53 -12.98 -10.63 -9.12
CA THR A 53 -12.56 -9.21 -9.11
C THR A 53 -11.16 -9.08 -9.71
N VAL A 54 -11.01 -8.17 -10.66
CA VAL A 54 -9.72 -7.74 -11.22
C VAL A 54 -9.69 -6.22 -11.32
N GLY A 55 -8.51 -5.61 -11.37
CA GLY A 55 -8.40 -4.19 -11.64
C GLY A 55 -7.25 -3.50 -10.92
N SER A 56 -7.38 -2.20 -10.78
CA SER A 56 -6.48 -1.37 -9.95
C SER A 56 -6.56 -1.73 -8.47
N CYS A 57 -5.69 -1.10 -7.67
CA CYS A 57 -5.65 -1.19 -6.21
C CYS A 57 -7.02 -1.00 -5.52
N PHE A 58 -7.91 -0.15 -6.06
CA PHE A 58 -9.26 0.03 -5.50
C PHE A 58 -10.16 -1.22 -5.60
N ALA A 59 -9.85 -2.17 -6.49
CA ALA A 59 -10.58 -3.44 -6.58
C ALA A 59 -10.41 -4.32 -5.33
N GLN A 60 -9.30 -4.16 -4.59
CA GLN A 60 -9.06 -4.88 -3.35
C GLN A 60 -10.08 -4.51 -2.28
N HIS A 61 -10.51 -3.24 -2.22
CA HIS A 61 -11.57 -2.83 -1.29
C HIS A 61 -12.90 -3.51 -1.61
N ILE A 62 -13.20 -3.74 -2.89
CA ILE A 62 -14.41 -4.45 -3.32
C ILE A 62 -14.31 -5.93 -2.92
N SER A 63 -13.19 -6.62 -3.20
CA SER A 63 -13.01 -8.03 -2.82
C SER A 63 -13.06 -8.21 -1.30
N GLN A 64 -12.35 -7.38 -0.54
CA GLN A 64 -12.38 -7.39 0.92
C GLN A 64 -13.81 -7.17 1.46
N TRP A 65 -14.55 -6.21 0.90
CA TRP A 65 -15.94 -5.98 1.28
C TRP A 65 -16.83 -7.18 0.99
N LEU A 66 -16.69 -7.81 -0.19
CA LEU A 66 -17.43 -9.01 -0.57
C LEU A 66 -17.18 -10.16 0.42
N ILE A 67 -15.91 -10.45 0.72
CA ILE A 67 -15.51 -11.48 1.68
C ILE A 67 -16.09 -11.18 3.07
N LYS A 68 -15.89 -9.95 3.58
CA LYS A 68 -16.37 -9.52 4.90
C LYS A 68 -17.90 -9.64 5.03
N ASN A 69 -18.64 -9.47 3.93
CA ASN A 69 -20.11 -9.54 3.93
C ASN A 69 -20.67 -10.92 3.54
N GLY A 70 -19.80 -11.93 3.39
CA GLY A 70 -20.17 -13.31 3.13
C GLY A 70 -20.63 -13.58 1.69
N TYR A 71 -20.17 -12.79 0.73
CA TYR A 71 -20.32 -13.11 -0.69
C TYR A 71 -19.28 -14.14 -1.11
N ARG A 72 -19.64 -14.97 -2.09
CA ARG A 72 -18.74 -15.99 -2.63
C ARG A 72 -17.75 -15.38 -3.63
N TRP A 73 -16.70 -14.78 -3.10
CA TRP A 73 -15.56 -14.34 -3.90
C TRP A 73 -14.71 -15.55 -4.35
N ILE A 74 -14.26 -15.55 -5.61
CA ILE A 74 -13.38 -16.57 -6.16
C ILE A 74 -11.93 -16.13 -5.95
N GLU A 75 -11.22 -16.87 -5.09
CA GLU A 75 -9.76 -16.94 -5.09
C GLU A 75 -9.36 -18.09 -6.02
N ALA A 76 -8.93 -17.78 -7.25
CA ALA A 76 -8.69 -18.82 -8.27
C ALA A 76 -7.41 -19.62 -8.01
N GLU A 77 -6.43 -18.99 -7.36
CA GLU A 77 -5.18 -19.62 -6.96
C GLU A 77 -5.13 -19.59 -5.42
N LEU A 78 -5.50 -20.72 -4.79
CA LEU A 78 -5.56 -20.81 -3.34
C LEU A 78 -4.16 -20.76 -2.72
N SER A 79 -4.02 -20.02 -1.62
CA SER A 79 -2.80 -20.05 -0.82
C SER A 79 -2.53 -21.46 -0.28
N PRO A 80 -1.26 -21.92 -0.30
CA PRO A 80 -0.88 -23.14 0.42
C PRO A 80 -1.20 -23.01 1.91
N SER A 81 -1.82 -24.04 2.50
CA SER A 81 -2.22 -24.04 3.92
C SER A 81 -1.07 -23.92 4.92
N SER A 82 0.18 -24.06 4.45
CA SER A 82 1.39 -23.90 5.23
C SER A 82 1.84 -22.45 5.41
N LEU A 83 1.33 -21.53 4.59
CA LEU A 83 1.66 -20.10 4.69
C LEU A 83 0.77 -19.42 5.72
N SER A 84 1.35 -18.51 6.49
CA SER A 84 0.56 -17.54 7.24
C SER A 84 -0.18 -16.60 6.28
N GLU A 85 -1.22 -15.92 6.78
CA GLU A 85 -1.98 -14.94 5.98
C GLU A 85 -1.07 -13.82 5.45
N HIS A 86 -0.07 -13.41 6.23
CA HIS A 86 0.90 -12.39 5.82
C HIS A 86 1.79 -12.88 4.68
N GLU A 87 2.41 -14.07 4.83
CA GLU A 87 3.26 -14.66 3.77
C GLU A 87 2.45 -14.93 2.49
N ALA A 88 1.19 -15.35 2.63
CA ALA A 88 0.29 -15.55 1.51
C ALA A 88 0.06 -14.24 0.74
N LYS A 89 -0.25 -13.14 1.44
CA LYS A 89 -0.43 -11.82 0.82
C LYS A 89 0.85 -11.29 0.16
N ASP A 90 2.01 -11.45 0.80
CA ASP A 90 3.31 -11.04 0.25
C ASP A 90 3.64 -11.79 -1.05
N LEU A 91 3.17 -13.04 -1.17
CA LEU A 91 3.30 -13.84 -2.38
C LEU A 91 2.14 -13.63 -3.38
N GLY A 92 1.22 -12.70 -3.10
CA GLY A 92 0.11 -12.30 -3.97
C GLY A 92 -1.17 -13.13 -3.85
N TYR A 93 -1.26 -14.06 -2.89
CA TYR A 93 -2.46 -14.85 -2.64
C TYR A 93 -3.50 -14.05 -1.85
N GLY A 94 -4.79 -14.32 -2.09
CA GLY A 94 -5.89 -13.63 -1.41
C GLY A 94 -6.03 -12.13 -1.68
N VAL A 95 -5.20 -11.54 -2.56
CA VAL A 95 -5.25 -10.09 -2.89
C VAL A 95 -6.28 -9.82 -4.00
N PHE A 96 -6.17 -10.55 -5.10
CA PHE A 96 -7.09 -10.51 -6.24
C PHE A 96 -7.57 -11.93 -6.57
N SER A 97 -8.60 -12.05 -7.40
CA SER A 97 -9.06 -13.37 -7.86
C SER A 97 -7.97 -14.13 -8.62
N PHE A 98 -7.05 -13.41 -9.27
CA PHE A 98 -5.90 -13.96 -9.97
C PHE A 98 -4.61 -13.35 -9.42
N ARG A 99 -3.55 -14.15 -9.32
CA ARG A 99 -2.23 -13.72 -8.84
C ARG A 99 -1.43 -12.96 -9.92
N THR A 100 -2.10 -12.01 -10.57
CA THR A 100 -1.56 -11.18 -11.67
C THR A 100 -0.99 -9.84 -11.18
N GLY A 101 -1.21 -9.48 -9.92
CA GLY A 101 -1.07 -8.10 -9.46
C GLY A 101 -2.16 -7.20 -10.05
N ASN A 102 -1.91 -5.89 -10.05
CA ASN A 102 -2.88 -4.93 -10.54
C ASN A 102 -3.05 -5.00 -12.07
N ILE A 103 -4.29 -4.82 -12.52
CA ILE A 103 -4.61 -4.72 -13.93
C ILE A 103 -5.25 -3.34 -14.17
N TYR A 104 -4.43 -2.35 -14.53
CA TYR A 104 -4.91 -0.97 -14.68
C TYR A 104 -5.67 -0.72 -15.98
N THR A 105 -5.28 -1.38 -17.08
CA THR A 105 -5.82 -1.11 -18.42
C THR A 105 -6.57 -2.32 -18.98
N PRO A 106 -7.62 -2.13 -19.81
CA PRO A 106 -8.26 -3.22 -20.53
C PRO A 106 -7.29 -4.03 -21.40
N ALA A 107 -6.33 -3.37 -22.05
CA ALA A 107 -5.31 -4.04 -22.86
C ALA A 107 -4.51 -5.09 -22.06
N LEU A 108 -4.15 -4.76 -20.81
CA LEU A 108 -3.43 -5.70 -19.93
C LEU A 108 -4.33 -6.87 -19.50
N LEU A 109 -5.62 -6.63 -19.23
CA LEU A 109 -6.56 -7.72 -18.94
C LEU A 109 -6.71 -8.65 -20.16
N ARG A 110 -6.90 -8.07 -21.35
CA ARG A 110 -6.98 -8.79 -22.62
C ARG A 110 -5.74 -9.66 -22.84
N GLN A 111 -4.55 -9.15 -22.56
CA GLN A 111 -3.31 -9.93 -22.65
C GLN A 111 -3.31 -11.14 -21.73
N TRP A 112 -3.66 -10.97 -20.44
CA TRP A 112 -3.74 -12.08 -19.49
C TRP A 112 -4.75 -13.15 -19.93
N LEU A 113 -5.91 -12.73 -20.44
CA LEU A 113 -6.92 -13.63 -20.97
C LEU A 113 -6.43 -14.37 -22.23
N ALA A 114 -5.82 -13.66 -23.18
CA ALA A 114 -5.28 -14.25 -24.40
C ALA A 114 -4.16 -15.27 -24.10
N LEU A 115 -3.26 -14.98 -23.14
CA LEU A 115 -2.26 -15.93 -22.64
C LEU A 115 -2.92 -17.15 -22.00
N ALA A 116 -3.89 -16.94 -21.11
CA ALA A 116 -4.55 -18.03 -20.40
C ALA A 116 -5.34 -18.95 -21.35
N LEU A 117 -5.84 -18.40 -22.46
CA LEU A 117 -6.59 -19.14 -23.49
C LEU A 117 -5.70 -19.68 -24.62
N GLY A 118 -4.40 -19.40 -24.60
CA GLY A 118 -3.44 -19.88 -25.61
C GLY A 118 -3.59 -19.22 -26.98
N GLU A 119 -4.14 -18.02 -27.04
CA GLU A 119 -4.38 -17.29 -28.30
C GLU A 119 -3.17 -16.48 -28.78
N ILE A 120 -2.26 -16.18 -27.85
CA ILE A 120 -0.96 -15.58 -28.14
C ILE A 120 0.14 -16.47 -27.56
N PRO A 121 1.35 -16.45 -28.15
CA PRO A 121 2.46 -17.24 -27.63
C PRO A 121 2.84 -16.80 -26.21
N PRO A 122 3.48 -17.69 -25.42
CA PRO A 122 4.10 -17.31 -24.16
C PRO A 122 5.07 -16.14 -24.31
N ILE A 123 5.16 -15.30 -23.28
CA ILE A 123 6.11 -14.19 -23.22
C ILE A 123 7.33 -14.66 -22.45
N ASP A 124 8.44 -14.91 -23.13
CA ASP A 124 9.64 -15.52 -22.52
C ASP A 124 10.61 -14.49 -21.90
N GLU A 125 10.24 -13.21 -21.85
CA GLU A 125 11.07 -12.18 -21.19
C GLU A 125 11.16 -12.42 -19.68
N VAL A 126 12.37 -12.20 -19.14
CA VAL A 126 12.71 -12.30 -17.73
C VAL A 126 13.62 -11.14 -17.35
N PHE A 127 13.31 -10.45 -16.26
CA PHE A 127 14.22 -9.47 -15.66
C PHE A 127 15.21 -10.17 -14.72
N VAL A 128 16.46 -9.73 -14.74
CA VAL A 128 17.54 -10.32 -13.93
C VAL A 128 18.22 -9.25 -13.10
N GLU A 129 18.19 -9.43 -11.78
CA GLU A 129 18.77 -8.53 -10.79
C GLU A 129 19.41 -9.38 -9.69
N ASP A 130 20.68 -9.13 -9.35
CA ASP A 130 21.42 -9.80 -8.27
C ASP A 130 21.32 -11.34 -8.24
N GLY A 131 21.31 -11.96 -9.43
CA GLY A 131 21.21 -13.41 -9.58
C GLY A 131 19.81 -13.98 -9.33
N ARG A 132 18.79 -13.12 -9.19
CA ARG A 132 17.37 -13.47 -9.11
C ARG A 132 16.65 -13.12 -10.40
N PHE A 133 15.54 -13.82 -10.64
CA PHE A 133 14.74 -13.71 -11.85
C PHE A 133 13.35 -13.15 -11.52
N PHE A 134 12.87 -12.16 -12.28
CA PHE A 134 11.60 -11.49 -12.02
C PHE A 134 10.70 -11.51 -13.26
N ASP A 135 9.41 -11.71 -13.01
CA ASP A 135 8.40 -11.76 -14.05
C ASP A 135 8.03 -10.33 -14.50
N PRO A 136 8.30 -9.91 -15.75
CA PRO A 136 7.95 -8.58 -16.22
C PRO A 136 6.43 -8.31 -16.20
N LEU A 137 5.61 -9.36 -16.20
CA LEU A 137 4.14 -9.26 -16.12
C LEU A 137 3.64 -9.20 -14.67
N ARG A 138 4.48 -9.57 -13.69
CA ARG A 138 4.18 -9.59 -12.26
C ARG A 138 5.42 -9.12 -11.47
N PRO A 139 5.90 -7.88 -11.67
CA PRO A 139 7.22 -7.44 -11.23
C PRO A 139 7.41 -7.43 -9.70
N HIS A 140 6.33 -7.49 -8.93
CA HIS A 140 6.35 -7.57 -7.47
C HIS A 140 6.28 -8.99 -6.91
N LEU A 141 6.04 -10.01 -7.76
CA LEU A 141 5.67 -11.35 -7.30
C LEU A 141 6.68 -12.40 -7.81
N PRO A 142 7.36 -13.12 -6.88
CA PRO A 142 7.52 -12.77 -5.47
C PRO A 142 8.53 -11.62 -5.30
N SER A 143 8.48 -10.91 -4.17
CA SER A 143 9.29 -9.71 -3.94
C SER A 143 10.80 -9.99 -3.99
N GLN A 144 11.22 -11.17 -3.55
CA GLN A 144 12.59 -11.67 -3.57
C GLN A 144 13.04 -12.26 -4.93
N GLY A 145 12.12 -12.39 -5.89
CA GLY A 145 12.38 -13.02 -7.18
C GLY A 145 12.51 -14.56 -7.12
N TYR A 146 12.54 -15.16 -8.29
CA TYR A 146 12.67 -16.60 -8.48
C TYR A 146 14.15 -17.03 -8.53
N GLU A 147 14.40 -18.29 -8.19
CA GLU A 147 15.73 -18.94 -8.28
C GLU A 147 16.16 -19.25 -9.72
N SER A 148 15.22 -19.34 -10.65
CA SER A 148 15.47 -19.70 -12.05
C SER A 148 14.36 -19.17 -12.96
N PRO A 149 14.63 -18.94 -14.26
CA PRO A 149 13.58 -18.68 -15.25
C PRO A 149 12.52 -19.79 -15.29
N GLU A 150 12.94 -21.05 -15.12
CA GLU A 150 12.03 -22.20 -15.17
C GLU A 150 11.00 -22.16 -14.04
N SER A 151 11.41 -21.81 -12.82
CA SER A 151 10.48 -21.67 -11.69
C SER A 151 9.53 -20.48 -11.85
N LEU A 152 10.00 -19.37 -12.44
CA LEU A 152 9.15 -18.24 -12.82
C LEU A 152 8.07 -18.65 -13.83
N PHE A 153 8.46 -19.33 -14.92
CA PHE A 153 7.52 -19.74 -15.95
C PHE A 153 6.54 -20.82 -15.46
N ALA A 154 7.01 -21.74 -14.62
CA ALA A 154 6.14 -22.73 -13.98
C ALA A 154 5.08 -22.06 -13.10
N ASP A 155 5.48 -21.07 -12.30
CA ASP A 155 4.58 -20.29 -11.47
C ASP A 155 3.56 -19.49 -12.30
N ARG A 156 4.01 -18.86 -13.39
CA ARG A 156 3.11 -18.18 -14.34
C ARG A 156 2.12 -19.15 -14.98
N ALA A 157 2.55 -20.35 -15.34
CA ALA A 157 1.69 -21.37 -15.93
C ALA A 157 0.57 -21.81 -14.96
N VAL A 158 0.85 -21.85 -13.65
CA VAL A 158 -0.18 -22.08 -12.63
C VAL A 158 -1.22 -20.96 -12.66
N THR A 159 -0.79 -19.69 -12.61
CA THR A 159 -1.72 -18.55 -12.68
C THR A 159 -2.57 -18.56 -13.96
N LEU A 160 -1.98 -18.85 -15.13
CA LEU A 160 -2.71 -18.95 -16.40
C LEU A 160 -3.75 -20.09 -16.40
N SER A 161 -3.40 -21.23 -15.79
CA SER A 161 -4.35 -22.33 -15.60
C SER A 161 -5.49 -21.95 -14.66
N SER A 162 -5.19 -21.27 -13.56
CA SER A 162 -6.18 -20.79 -12.58
C SER A 162 -7.15 -19.79 -13.20
N ILE A 163 -6.65 -18.86 -14.02
CA ILE A 163 -7.49 -17.96 -14.82
C ILE A 163 -8.48 -18.78 -15.65
N ARG A 164 -7.98 -19.69 -16.50
CA ARG A 164 -8.82 -20.50 -17.39
C ARG A 164 -9.92 -21.26 -16.65
N GLN A 165 -9.60 -21.84 -15.48
CA GLN A 165 -10.54 -22.63 -14.69
C GLN A 165 -11.64 -21.77 -14.04
N ALA A 166 -11.29 -20.58 -13.55
CA ALA A 166 -12.23 -19.71 -12.85
C ALA A 166 -13.26 -19.06 -13.78
N LEU A 167 -12.89 -18.75 -15.03
CA LEU A 167 -13.76 -18.07 -15.99
C LEU A 167 -15.06 -18.83 -16.27
N GLY A 168 -15.00 -20.17 -16.34
CA GLY A 168 -16.18 -21.01 -16.57
C GLY A 168 -17.09 -21.18 -15.35
N GLN A 169 -16.70 -20.67 -14.18
CA GLN A 169 -17.41 -20.89 -12.92
C GLN A 169 -18.03 -19.63 -12.34
N ALA A 170 -17.62 -18.44 -12.78
CA ALA A 170 -18.09 -17.17 -12.23
C ALA A 170 -19.50 -16.81 -12.71
N ASP A 171 -20.27 -16.16 -11.86
CA ASP A 171 -21.55 -15.55 -12.22
C ASP A 171 -21.37 -14.06 -12.56
N ILE A 172 -20.48 -13.38 -11.80
CA ILE A 172 -20.19 -11.95 -11.93
C ILE A 172 -18.68 -11.73 -12.09
N PHE A 173 -18.31 -10.92 -13.07
CA PHE A 173 -16.95 -10.44 -13.28
C PHE A 173 -16.89 -8.92 -13.02
N ILE A 174 -16.19 -8.52 -11.96
CA ILE A 174 -16.00 -7.11 -11.60
C ILE A 174 -14.65 -6.64 -12.11
N PHE A 175 -14.63 -5.57 -12.90
CA PHE A 175 -13.41 -4.95 -13.39
C PHE A 175 -13.33 -3.47 -12.98
N THR A 176 -12.37 -3.16 -12.11
CA THR A 176 -12.06 -1.79 -11.67
C THR A 176 -10.96 -1.18 -12.53
N LEU A 177 -11.35 -0.35 -13.49
CA LEU A 177 -10.47 0.34 -14.42
C LEU A 177 -9.59 1.36 -13.72
N GLY A 178 -8.28 1.28 -13.98
CA GLY A 178 -7.28 2.11 -13.32
C GLY A 178 -6.89 3.33 -14.14
N LEU A 179 -6.27 3.09 -15.29
CA LEU A 179 -5.49 4.07 -16.05
C LEU A 179 -5.70 3.90 -17.55
N THR A 180 -5.30 4.91 -18.32
CA THR A 180 -5.20 4.82 -19.79
C THR A 180 -3.74 4.75 -20.24
N GLU A 181 -2.81 5.14 -19.38
CA GLU A 181 -1.37 5.07 -19.63
C GLU A 181 -0.84 3.66 -19.38
N ALA A 182 0.03 3.18 -20.27
CA ALA A 182 0.73 1.91 -20.14
C ALA A 182 2.06 1.95 -20.89
N TRP A 183 2.86 0.90 -20.68
CA TRP A 183 4.10 0.66 -21.42
C TRP A 183 3.97 -0.64 -22.19
N ARG A 184 4.53 -0.68 -23.40
CA ARG A 184 4.50 -1.83 -24.30
C ARG A 184 5.88 -2.20 -24.76
N HIS A 185 6.16 -3.48 -24.85
CA HIS A 185 7.32 -3.97 -25.57
C HIS A 185 7.12 -3.79 -27.07
N VAL A 186 8.20 -3.66 -27.84
CA VAL A 186 8.16 -3.59 -29.31
C VAL A 186 7.46 -4.79 -29.97
N SER A 187 7.48 -5.96 -29.32
CA SER A 187 6.73 -7.16 -29.74
C SER A 187 5.23 -7.10 -29.44
N GLY A 188 4.76 -6.04 -28.77
CA GLY A 188 3.35 -5.71 -28.64
C GLY A 188 2.69 -6.05 -27.29
N TYR A 189 3.36 -6.78 -26.39
CA TYR A 189 2.81 -7.05 -25.06
C TYR A 189 2.93 -5.83 -24.14
N VAL A 190 2.03 -5.75 -23.17
CA VAL A 190 1.82 -4.64 -22.23
C VAL A 190 2.47 -5.01 -20.89
N TYR A 191 3.21 -4.07 -20.32
CA TYR A 191 3.73 -4.16 -18.97
C TYR A 191 2.74 -3.57 -17.96
N PRO A 192 2.63 -4.14 -16.74
CA PRO A 192 1.84 -3.55 -15.65
C PRO A 192 2.43 -2.23 -15.14
N ALA A 193 3.72 -2.00 -15.33
CA ALA A 193 4.45 -0.79 -14.99
C ALA A 193 5.59 -0.53 -15.97
N CYS A 194 6.16 0.68 -15.97
CA CYS A 194 7.33 0.97 -16.78
C CYS A 194 8.53 0.10 -16.32
N PRO A 195 9.18 -0.67 -17.20
CA PRO A 195 10.40 -1.37 -16.82
C PRO A 195 11.47 -0.39 -16.31
N GLY A 196 12.11 -0.71 -15.19
CA GLY A 196 13.04 0.16 -14.48
C GLY A 196 12.44 0.96 -13.33
N THR A 197 11.11 1.01 -13.16
CA THR A 197 10.51 1.69 -11.98
C THR A 197 10.32 0.77 -10.79
N ILE A 198 10.23 -0.55 -11.02
CA ILE A 198 10.02 -1.58 -9.99
C ILE A 198 11.10 -2.65 -10.08
N ARG A 199 11.23 -3.20 -11.30
CA ARG A 199 12.20 -4.20 -11.73
C ARG A 199 12.53 -3.96 -13.19
N GLY A 200 13.59 -4.59 -13.66
CA GLY A 200 14.08 -4.49 -15.02
C GLY A 200 14.85 -3.19 -15.26
N LYS A 201 15.16 -2.92 -16.53
CA LYS A 201 15.85 -1.69 -16.95
C LYS A 201 15.06 -1.05 -18.07
N PHE A 202 14.89 0.26 -18.00
CA PHE A 202 14.25 0.98 -19.09
C PHE A 202 15.14 0.97 -20.34
N LYS A 203 14.56 0.63 -21.49
CA LYS A 203 15.23 0.59 -22.79
C LYS A 203 14.35 1.33 -23.82
N PRO A 204 14.74 2.54 -24.24
CA PRO A 204 13.92 3.35 -25.15
C PRO A 204 13.55 2.66 -26.47
N ASP A 205 14.43 1.80 -26.98
CA ASP A 205 14.23 1.09 -28.26
C ASP A 205 13.33 -0.16 -28.13
N GLU A 206 13.06 -0.61 -26.90
CA GLU A 206 12.23 -1.80 -26.62
C GLU A 206 10.91 -1.42 -25.92
N HIS A 207 10.90 -0.36 -25.10
CA HIS A 207 9.78 0.02 -24.23
C HIS A 207 9.12 1.31 -24.71
N HIS A 208 7.90 1.19 -25.24
CA HIS A 208 7.15 2.30 -25.79
C HIS A 208 5.98 2.68 -24.89
N PHE A 209 5.88 3.97 -24.60
CA PHE A 209 4.73 4.54 -23.92
C PHE A 209 3.49 4.51 -24.82
N ILE A 210 2.34 4.19 -24.24
CA ILE A 210 1.04 4.33 -24.88
C ILE A 210 0.03 4.95 -23.92
N ASN A 211 -0.79 5.88 -24.42
CA ASN A 211 -1.97 6.37 -23.73
C ASN A 211 -3.20 5.97 -24.55
N TYR A 212 -3.95 4.99 -24.05
CA TYR A 212 -5.11 4.45 -24.75
C TYR A 212 -6.22 5.51 -24.85
N GLU A 213 -6.67 5.75 -26.08
CA GLU A 213 -7.83 6.58 -26.36
C GLU A 213 -9.15 5.81 -26.15
N HIS A 214 -10.26 6.53 -26.17
CA HIS A 214 -11.60 5.97 -25.94
C HIS A 214 -11.89 4.72 -26.79
N GLN A 215 -11.62 4.79 -28.10
CA GLN A 215 -11.93 3.67 -29.00
C GLN A 215 -11.13 2.42 -28.62
N SER A 216 -9.82 2.55 -28.37
CA SER A 216 -8.97 1.43 -27.95
C SER A 216 -9.44 0.80 -26.63
N VAL A 217 -9.82 1.64 -25.65
CA VAL A 217 -10.36 1.16 -24.36
C VAL A 217 -11.69 0.41 -24.58
N TYR A 218 -12.58 0.95 -25.41
CA TYR A 218 -13.85 0.32 -25.75
C TYR A 218 -13.66 -1.01 -26.48
N ASP A 219 -12.81 -1.05 -27.51
CA ASP A 219 -12.54 -2.25 -28.31
C ASP A 219 -11.97 -3.39 -27.45
N ASP A 220 -11.07 -3.07 -26.52
CA ASP A 220 -10.55 -4.06 -25.58
C ASP A 220 -11.62 -4.55 -24.60
N LEU A 221 -12.46 -3.66 -24.07
CA LEU A 221 -13.58 -4.04 -23.19
C LEU A 221 -14.61 -4.91 -23.91
N GLU A 222 -15.00 -4.53 -25.13
CA GLU A 222 -15.91 -5.31 -25.97
C GLU A 222 -15.32 -6.69 -26.27
N TRP A 223 -14.03 -6.75 -26.64
CA TRP A 223 -13.33 -8.00 -26.84
C TRP A 223 -13.35 -8.87 -25.57
N ILE A 224 -13.05 -8.31 -24.40
CA ILE A 224 -13.07 -9.03 -23.12
C ILE A 224 -14.45 -9.61 -22.84
N VAL A 225 -15.50 -8.81 -22.98
CA VAL A 225 -16.90 -9.25 -22.75
C VAL A 225 -17.26 -10.36 -23.72
N ALA A 226 -17.06 -10.15 -25.03
CA ALA A 226 -17.38 -11.14 -26.06
C ALA A 226 -16.60 -12.45 -25.84
N LYS A 227 -15.31 -12.35 -25.50
CA LYS A 227 -14.45 -13.50 -25.27
C LYS A 227 -14.89 -14.31 -24.06
N LEU A 228 -15.13 -13.66 -22.93
CA LEU A 228 -15.55 -14.34 -21.72
C LEU A 228 -16.97 -14.91 -21.85
N LYS A 229 -17.89 -14.23 -22.57
CA LYS A 229 -19.21 -14.78 -22.88
C LYS A 229 -19.16 -15.98 -23.84
N SER A 230 -18.15 -16.08 -24.70
CA SER A 230 -17.95 -17.29 -25.52
C SER A 230 -17.60 -18.53 -24.68
N ILE A 231 -17.06 -18.33 -23.47
CA ILE A 231 -16.73 -19.40 -22.51
C ILE A 231 -17.91 -19.63 -21.55
N ASN A 232 -18.51 -18.55 -21.06
CA ASN A 232 -19.61 -18.57 -20.11
C ASN A 232 -20.68 -17.55 -20.54
N PRO A 233 -21.70 -17.98 -21.31
CA PRO A 233 -22.72 -17.09 -21.87
C PRO A 233 -23.56 -16.33 -20.83
N ASP A 234 -23.64 -16.87 -19.59
CA ASP A 234 -24.43 -16.30 -18.51
C ASP A 234 -23.68 -15.26 -17.67
N LEU A 235 -22.35 -15.14 -17.88
CA LEU A 235 -21.48 -14.23 -17.13
C LEU A 235 -21.93 -12.77 -17.27
N ARG A 236 -22.05 -12.08 -16.13
CA ARG A 236 -22.38 -10.65 -16.06
C ARG A 236 -21.17 -9.82 -15.66
N PHE A 237 -21.11 -8.60 -16.15
CA PHE A 237 -19.97 -7.70 -15.94
C PHE A 237 -20.39 -6.49 -15.12
N LEU A 238 -19.63 -6.20 -14.08
CA LEU A 238 -19.74 -4.93 -13.37
C LEU A 238 -18.44 -4.15 -13.54
N LEU A 239 -18.51 -3.11 -14.37
CA LEU A 239 -17.39 -2.19 -14.57
C LEU A 239 -17.45 -1.09 -13.53
N THR A 240 -16.29 -0.60 -13.13
CA THR A 240 -16.18 0.63 -12.34
C THR A 240 -14.86 1.33 -12.63
N VAL A 241 -14.79 2.64 -12.43
CA VAL A 241 -13.54 3.40 -12.54
C VAL A 241 -12.99 3.67 -11.14
N SER A 242 -11.69 3.43 -10.99
CA SER A 242 -10.96 3.72 -9.76
C SER A 242 -10.89 5.21 -9.48
N PRO A 243 -11.20 5.65 -8.24
CA PRO A 243 -11.10 7.05 -7.85
C PRO A 243 -9.68 7.57 -7.69
N VAL A 244 -8.69 6.68 -7.62
CA VAL A 244 -7.29 7.03 -7.33
C VAL A 244 -6.67 7.77 -8.53
N PRO A 245 -6.21 9.02 -8.38
CA PRO A 245 -5.46 9.77 -9.40
C PRO A 245 -4.18 9.06 -9.87
N LEU A 246 -3.68 9.43 -11.06
CA LEU A 246 -2.35 8.99 -11.50
C LEU A 246 -1.30 9.50 -10.53
N THR A 247 -0.31 8.67 -10.22
CA THR A 247 0.85 9.12 -9.46
C THR A 247 1.73 10.05 -10.32
N ALA A 248 2.01 9.61 -11.55
CA ALA A 248 2.79 10.35 -12.52
C ALA A 248 2.18 10.15 -13.92
N THR A 249 2.51 11.03 -14.85
CA THR A 249 2.13 10.89 -16.27
C THR A 249 3.36 10.94 -17.15
N ALA A 250 3.41 10.10 -18.17
CA ALA A 250 4.47 10.10 -19.17
C ALA A 250 4.15 11.01 -20.38
N THR A 251 2.98 11.66 -20.41
CA THR A 251 2.50 12.50 -21.54
C THR A 251 3.10 13.92 -21.59
N GLN A 252 4.06 14.25 -20.71
CA GLN A 252 4.56 15.61 -20.45
C GLN A 252 3.50 16.65 -20.01
N SER A 253 2.22 16.26 -19.96
CA SER A 253 1.15 17.11 -19.48
C SER A 253 1.19 17.23 -17.95
N HIS A 254 0.52 18.24 -17.40
CA HIS A 254 0.34 18.32 -15.96
C HIS A 254 -0.47 17.09 -15.46
N VAL A 255 -0.01 16.42 -14.39
CA VAL A 255 -0.60 15.17 -13.87
C VAL A 255 -2.09 15.28 -13.56
N LEU A 256 -2.56 16.45 -13.09
CA LEU A 256 -3.98 16.73 -12.91
C LEU A 256 -4.78 16.60 -14.22
N THR A 257 -4.29 17.18 -15.32
CA THR A 257 -4.97 17.11 -16.62
C THR A 257 -4.92 15.70 -17.19
N ALA A 258 -3.78 15.02 -17.07
CA ALA A 258 -3.63 13.63 -17.47
C ALA A 258 -4.57 12.70 -16.69
N THR A 259 -4.73 12.94 -15.38
CA THR A 259 -5.69 12.23 -14.53
C THR A 259 -7.11 12.47 -14.99
N THR A 260 -7.51 13.73 -15.18
CA THR A 260 -8.86 14.05 -15.65
C THR A 260 -9.14 13.39 -17.00
N TYR A 261 -8.19 13.42 -17.94
CA TYR A 261 -8.30 12.74 -19.22
C TYR A 261 -8.50 11.23 -19.04
N SER A 262 -7.60 10.57 -18.30
CA SER A 262 -7.63 9.13 -18.11
C SER A 262 -8.95 8.65 -17.50
N LYS A 263 -9.41 9.29 -16.41
CA LYS A 263 -10.67 8.91 -15.76
C LYS A 263 -11.89 9.19 -16.64
N SER A 264 -11.87 10.29 -17.41
CA SER A 264 -12.96 10.63 -18.33
C SER A 264 -13.07 9.62 -19.48
N VAL A 265 -11.94 9.21 -20.06
CA VAL A 265 -11.89 8.21 -21.13
C VAL A 265 -12.41 6.86 -20.64
N LEU A 266 -11.89 6.37 -19.51
CA LEU A 266 -12.32 5.10 -18.92
C LEU A 266 -13.82 5.12 -18.56
N ARG A 267 -14.28 6.20 -17.92
CA ARG A 267 -15.69 6.37 -17.55
C ARG A 267 -16.60 6.41 -18.78
N SER A 268 -16.16 7.09 -19.82
CA SER A 268 -16.90 7.19 -21.07
C SER A 268 -17.04 5.83 -21.74
N ALA A 269 -15.94 5.08 -21.90
CA ALA A 269 -15.95 3.75 -22.53
C ALA A 269 -16.76 2.73 -21.71
N ALA A 270 -16.54 2.64 -20.40
CA ALA A 270 -17.26 1.72 -19.53
C ALA A 270 -18.77 2.02 -19.47
N GLY A 271 -19.13 3.31 -19.38
CA GLY A 271 -20.53 3.73 -19.37
C GLY A 271 -21.22 3.52 -20.70
N TYR A 272 -20.52 3.73 -21.81
CA TYR A 272 -21.05 3.46 -23.14
C TYR A 272 -21.32 1.97 -23.33
N LEU A 273 -20.36 1.10 -22.99
CA LEU A 273 -20.53 -0.35 -23.07
C LEU A 273 -21.68 -0.83 -22.17
N ALA A 274 -21.76 -0.33 -20.93
CA ALA A 274 -22.89 -0.61 -20.07
C ALA A 274 -24.21 -0.13 -20.68
N ALA A 275 -24.28 1.02 -21.35
CA ALA A 275 -25.53 1.45 -21.99
C ALA A 275 -25.97 0.52 -23.14
N MET A 276 -25.02 -0.12 -23.83
CA MET A 276 -25.29 -0.93 -25.02
C MET A 276 -25.55 -2.42 -24.73
N ASP A 277 -24.94 -2.99 -23.68
CA ASP A 277 -25.11 -4.41 -23.30
C ASP A 277 -25.89 -4.52 -21.98
N SER A 278 -26.99 -5.30 -21.98
CA SER A 278 -27.80 -5.57 -20.79
C SER A 278 -27.07 -6.36 -19.71
N ASP A 279 -26.00 -7.05 -20.08
CA ASP A 279 -25.23 -7.94 -19.22
C ASP A 279 -23.99 -7.24 -18.66
N VAL A 280 -23.77 -5.98 -19.05
CA VAL A 280 -22.72 -5.11 -18.54
C VAL A 280 -23.37 -3.96 -17.77
N ASP A 281 -22.90 -3.72 -16.54
CA ASP A 281 -23.33 -2.61 -15.71
C ASP A 281 -22.14 -1.74 -15.27
N TYR A 282 -22.42 -0.53 -14.80
CA TYR A 282 -21.41 0.42 -14.32
C TYR A 282 -21.75 0.90 -12.90
N PHE A 283 -20.86 0.61 -11.95
CA PHE A 283 -20.95 1.14 -10.59
C PHE A 283 -20.13 2.45 -10.46
N PRO A 284 -20.68 3.55 -9.92
CA PRO A 284 -20.02 4.85 -9.92
C PRO A 284 -19.06 5.07 -8.72
N SER A 285 -18.06 4.20 -8.52
CA SER A 285 -17.09 4.41 -7.41
C SER A 285 -16.21 5.64 -7.59
N TYR A 286 -15.87 5.98 -8.84
CA TYR A 286 -15.09 7.17 -9.17
C TYR A 286 -15.83 8.44 -8.73
N GLU A 287 -17.08 8.59 -9.19
CA GLU A 287 -17.89 9.78 -8.95
C GLU A 287 -18.23 9.98 -7.47
N LEU A 288 -18.44 8.88 -6.73
CA LEU A 288 -18.70 8.92 -5.29
C LEU A 288 -17.55 9.51 -4.48
N ILE A 289 -16.31 9.44 -4.98
CA ILE A 289 -15.14 10.04 -4.31
C ILE A 289 -14.80 11.40 -4.93
N SER A 290 -14.75 11.48 -6.25
CA SER A 290 -14.16 12.62 -6.98
C SER A 290 -15.13 13.76 -7.26
N SER A 291 -16.42 13.62 -6.95
CA SER A 291 -17.39 14.68 -7.22
C SER A 291 -17.13 15.94 -6.38
N SER A 292 -17.54 17.10 -6.91
CA SER A 292 -17.46 18.37 -6.16
C SER A 292 -18.29 18.37 -4.87
N ALA A 293 -19.28 17.47 -4.77
CA ALA A 293 -20.16 17.36 -3.62
C ALA A 293 -19.43 16.88 -2.36
N THR A 294 -18.40 16.04 -2.51
CA THR A 294 -17.61 15.52 -1.39
C THR A 294 -16.58 16.52 -0.88
N ARG A 295 -16.30 17.60 -1.63
CA ARG A 295 -15.33 18.66 -1.23
C ARG A 295 -13.98 18.11 -0.77
N ARG A 296 -13.50 17.01 -1.40
CA ARG A 296 -12.24 16.31 -1.07
C ARG A 296 -12.21 15.61 0.29
N CYS A 297 -13.33 15.51 1.02
CA CYS A 297 -13.35 14.94 2.38
C CYS A 297 -12.87 13.49 2.46
N PHE A 298 -12.92 12.77 1.34
CA PHE A 298 -12.53 11.36 1.26
C PHE A 298 -11.10 11.12 0.78
N PHE A 299 -10.33 12.16 0.46
CA PHE A 299 -8.91 12.02 0.15
C PHE A 299 -8.05 12.31 1.38
N GLU A 300 -6.94 11.59 1.52
CA GLU A 300 -5.85 11.96 2.44
C GLU A 300 -5.21 13.29 2.03
N ASP A 301 -4.26 13.78 2.83
CA ASP A 301 -3.64 15.10 2.62
C ASP A 301 -2.86 15.18 1.30
N ASN A 302 -2.41 14.04 0.76
CA ASN A 302 -1.78 13.94 -0.57
C ASN A 302 -2.78 14.10 -1.74
N LEU A 303 -4.08 14.21 -1.46
CA LEU A 303 -5.16 14.36 -2.45
C LEU A 303 -5.26 13.20 -3.45
N ARG A 304 -4.67 12.05 -3.14
CA ARG A 304 -4.62 10.87 -4.02
C ARG A 304 -5.17 9.62 -3.34
N ASN A 305 -4.70 9.31 -2.13
CA ASN A 305 -5.16 8.15 -1.38
C ASN A 305 -6.57 8.39 -0.84
N VAL A 306 -7.40 7.36 -0.91
CA VAL A 306 -8.77 7.41 -0.40
C VAL A 306 -8.75 6.98 1.07
N ARG A 307 -9.28 7.83 1.97
CA ARG A 307 -9.42 7.51 3.38
C ARG A 307 -10.37 6.33 3.58
N SER A 308 -10.26 5.63 4.71
CA SER A 308 -11.15 4.52 5.06
C SER A 308 -12.62 4.92 5.06
N GLU A 309 -12.95 6.15 5.50
CA GLU A 309 -14.32 6.70 5.48
C GLU A 309 -14.84 6.90 4.05
N GLY A 310 -13.95 7.17 3.09
CA GLY A 310 -14.29 7.25 1.67
C GLY A 310 -14.61 5.88 1.08
N VAL A 311 -13.80 4.87 1.41
CA VAL A 311 -14.06 3.48 1.01
C VAL A 311 -15.38 2.98 1.60
N GLU A 312 -15.62 3.27 2.89
CA GLU A 312 -16.88 3.01 3.59
C GLU A 312 -18.08 3.63 2.86
N PHE A 313 -17.96 4.91 2.52
CA PHE A 313 -18.99 5.64 1.80
C PHE A 313 -19.32 4.98 0.45
N VAL A 314 -18.31 4.58 -0.33
CA VAL A 314 -18.51 3.88 -1.60
C VAL A 314 -19.18 2.52 -1.37
N MET A 315 -18.70 1.74 -0.41
CA MET A 315 -19.24 0.41 -0.13
C MET A 315 -20.68 0.45 0.40
N LYS A 316 -21.07 1.51 1.10
CA LYS A 316 -22.46 1.75 1.48
C LYS A 316 -23.38 1.92 0.26
N HIS A 317 -22.94 2.66 -0.75
CA HIS A 317 -23.69 2.80 -2.02
C HIS A 317 -23.69 1.51 -2.83
N PHE A 318 -22.57 0.78 -2.83
CA PHE A 318 -22.49 -0.54 -3.46
C PHE A 318 -23.56 -1.44 -2.85
N ALA A 319 -23.58 -1.59 -1.52
CA ALA A 319 -24.54 -2.42 -0.80
C ALA A 319 -25.99 -2.02 -1.06
N ALA A 320 -26.29 -0.72 -1.02
CA ALA A 320 -27.64 -0.19 -1.25
C ALA A 320 -28.14 -0.40 -2.68
N GLY A 321 -27.23 -0.36 -3.66
CA GLY A 321 -27.55 -0.57 -5.06
C GLY A 321 -27.66 -2.04 -5.49
N LEU A 322 -27.24 -2.99 -4.65
CA LEU A 322 -27.36 -4.41 -4.98
C LEU A 322 -28.82 -4.83 -5.09
N ARG A 323 -29.21 -5.27 -6.28
CA ARG A 323 -30.52 -5.86 -6.50
C ARG A 323 -30.55 -7.26 -5.89
N GLN A 324 -31.23 -7.44 -4.77
CA GLN A 324 -31.42 -8.76 -4.18
C GLN A 324 -32.43 -9.56 -5.01
N SER A 325 -32.14 -10.84 -5.24
CA SER A 325 -33.18 -11.78 -5.71
C SER A 325 -34.25 -11.90 -4.61
N ASN A 326 -35.51 -11.57 -4.92
CA ASN A 326 -36.63 -11.58 -3.98
C ASN A 326 -36.55 -12.73 -2.96
N GLY A 327 -36.16 -12.41 -1.71
CA GLY A 327 -35.96 -13.40 -0.66
C GLY A 327 -35.28 -12.83 0.59
N VAL A 328 -36.12 -12.33 1.51
CA VAL A 328 -35.85 -12.01 2.93
C VAL A 328 -35.02 -10.75 3.21
N ALA A 329 -35.70 -9.72 3.72
CA ALA A 329 -35.11 -8.53 4.31
C ALA A 329 -34.26 -8.89 5.54
N GLY A 330 -32.96 -8.58 5.47
CA GLY A 330 -32.01 -8.69 6.59
C GLY A 330 -31.67 -7.31 7.14
N SER A 331 -31.62 -7.23 8.47
CA SER A 331 -31.46 -6.05 9.35
C SER A 331 -30.30 -5.12 9.03
N GLU A 332 -30.50 -3.83 9.33
CA GLU A 332 -29.45 -2.81 9.45
C GLU A 332 -28.36 -3.30 10.41
N HIS A 333 -27.12 -3.40 9.92
CA HIS A 333 -25.96 -3.71 10.72
C HIS A 333 -24.97 -2.54 10.70
N THR A 334 -24.51 -2.21 11.91
CA THR A 334 -23.46 -1.25 12.20
C THR A 334 -22.15 -1.67 11.56
N MET A 335 -21.59 -0.76 10.77
CA MET A 335 -20.28 -0.90 10.14
C MET A 335 -19.19 -0.81 11.21
N SER A 336 -18.30 -1.81 11.28
CA SER A 336 -17.04 -1.72 12.01
C SER A 336 -15.90 -1.45 11.02
N ALA A 337 -14.89 -0.70 11.48
CA ALA A 337 -13.77 -0.17 10.71
C ALA A 337 -13.21 -1.15 9.66
N PHE A 338 -12.93 -0.61 8.47
CA PHE A 338 -12.21 -1.28 7.39
C PHE A 338 -10.74 -1.49 7.80
N GLY A 339 -10.07 -2.50 7.22
CA GLY A 339 -8.63 -2.68 7.37
C GLY A 339 -7.86 -1.42 6.95
N ASP A 340 -6.65 -1.23 7.49
CA ASP A 340 -5.84 -0.02 7.27
C ASP A 340 -5.54 0.13 5.76
N PRO A 341 -5.88 1.27 5.12
CA PRO A 341 -5.54 1.56 3.72
C PRO A 341 -4.06 1.40 3.37
N LYS A 342 -3.19 1.35 4.38
CA LYS A 342 -1.73 1.14 4.26
C LYS A 342 -1.31 -0.23 3.72
N ASP A 343 -2.19 -1.22 3.71
CA ASP A 343 -1.86 -2.59 3.25
C ASP A 343 -1.85 -2.74 1.70
N VAL A 344 -2.12 -1.68 0.93
CA VAL A 344 -2.24 -1.74 -0.54
C VAL A 344 -0.97 -1.24 -1.22
N MET A 345 0.03 -2.11 -1.33
CA MET A 345 1.24 -1.88 -2.14
C MET A 345 0.91 -2.00 -3.64
N CYS A 346 1.29 -0.98 -4.42
CA CYS A 346 0.80 -0.75 -5.79
C CYS A 346 1.94 -0.27 -6.70
N GLU A 347 2.01 -0.72 -7.96
CA GLU A 347 3.03 -0.33 -8.94
C GLU A 347 3.08 1.20 -9.14
N GLU A 348 1.91 1.84 -9.15
CA GLU A 348 1.74 3.28 -9.31
C GLU A 348 2.38 4.07 -8.16
N ILE A 349 2.36 3.56 -6.93
CA ILE A 349 2.96 4.23 -5.77
C ILE A 349 4.48 4.35 -5.95
N LEU A 350 5.12 3.37 -6.58
CA LEU A 350 6.56 3.44 -6.84
C LEU A 350 6.93 4.53 -7.85
N LEU A 351 6.01 5.00 -8.69
CA LEU A 351 6.28 6.12 -9.59
C LEU A 351 6.50 7.45 -8.85
N GLU A 352 5.90 7.60 -7.67
CA GLU A 352 6.06 8.79 -6.81
C GLU A 352 7.53 8.96 -6.40
N THR A 353 8.29 7.86 -6.37
CA THR A 353 9.72 7.84 -6.03
C THR A 353 10.61 8.54 -7.04
N TRP A 354 10.13 8.75 -8.27
CA TRP A 354 10.87 9.37 -9.38
C TRP A 354 10.62 10.88 -9.51
N ASN A 355 9.73 11.47 -8.69
CA ASN A 355 9.29 12.88 -8.77
C ASN A 355 10.32 13.90 -8.21
N GLN A 356 11.62 13.59 -8.17
CA GLN A 356 12.59 14.48 -7.54
C GLN A 356 13.01 15.65 -8.43
N ALA A 357 12.32 16.79 -8.27
CA ALA A 357 12.94 18.11 -8.41
C ALA A 357 12.25 19.15 -7.51
N GLN A 358 13.04 19.74 -6.60
CA GLN A 358 12.84 21.02 -5.90
C GLN A 358 12.06 21.06 -4.59
N SER A 359 12.80 20.91 -3.48
CA SER A 359 12.64 21.78 -2.30
C SER A 359 14.01 22.02 -1.65
N PRO A 360 14.68 23.16 -1.92
CA PRO A 360 16.08 23.38 -1.53
C PRO A 360 16.32 23.69 -0.04
N ALA A 361 15.29 23.79 0.80
CA ALA A 361 15.41 24.50 2.07
C ALA A 361 15.92 23.68 3.29
N ARG A 362 16.08 22.35 3.18
CA ARG A 362 16.43 21.48 4.35
C ARG A 362 17.84 20.89 4.37
N PHE A 363 18.69 21.16 3.38
CA PHE A 363 19.90 20.35 3.15
C PHE A 363 21.23 20.90 3.70
N GLU A 364 21.20 21.87 4.60
CA GLU A 364 22.42 22.36 5.28
C GLU A 364 22.70 21.69 6.64
N SER A 365 21.78 20.87 7.17
CA SER A 365 22.00 20.23 8.47
C SER A 365 23.13 19.20 8.43
N THR A 366 23.87 19.11 9.55
CA THR A 366 24.85 18.05 9.83
C THR A 366 24.28 16.87 10.60
N LEU A 367 22.98 16.90 10.96
CA LEU A 367 22.31 15.86 11.75
C LEU A 367 21.15 15.22 10.98
N CYS A 368 21.14 13.89 10.91
CA CYS A 368 20.04 13.11 10.36
C CYS A 368 19.50 12.14 11.40
N LEU A 369 18.17 12.05 11.51
CA LEU A 369 17.49 11.03 12.31
C LEU A 369 16.94 9.94 11.37
N LEU A 370 17.13 8.67 11.74
CA LEU A 370 16.77 7.55 10.89
C LEU A 370 16.28 6.37 11.74
N GLY A 371 14.99 6.04 11.68
CA GLY A 371 14.47 4.90 12.44
C GLY A 371 12.95 4.82 12.45
N ASP A 372 12.37 4.51 13.60
CA ASP A 372 10.91 4.40 13.77
C ASP A 372 10.28 5.61 14.45
N SER A 373 9.08 5.44 15.01
CA SER A 373 8.32 6.50 15.69
C SER A 373 9.10 7.18 16.81
N HIS A 374 10.07 6.51 17.44
CA HIS A 374 10.96 7.14 18.41
C HIS A 374 11.82 8.24 17.78
N MET A 375 12.31 8.05 16.56
CA MET A 375 13.04 9.09 15.82
C MET A 375 12.12 10.23 15.38
N GLY A 376 10.85 9.95 15.12
CA GLY A 376 9.84 10.98 14.88
C GLY A 376 9.58 11.86 16.11
N LYS A 377 9.45 11.27 17.30
CA LYS A 377 9.29 12.02 18.55
C LYS A 377 10.55 12.80 18.93
N LEU A 378 11.72 12.21 18.68
CA LEU A 378 13.00 12.90 18.88
C LEU A 378 13.18 14.09 17.93
N SER A 379 12.72 13.96 16.67
CA SER A 379 12.68 15.08 15.71
C SER A 379 11.90 16.27 16.26
N GLN A 380 10.67 16.03 16.75
CA GLN A 380 9.84 17.08 17.35
C GLN A 380 10.53 17.74 18.55
N ALA A 381 11.21 16.97 19.39
CA ALA A 381 11.97 17.52 20.52
C ALA A 381 13.16 18.38 20.06
N PHE A 382 13.88 17.98 19.00
CA PHE A 382 14.94 18.80 18.41
C PHE A 382 14.43 20.11 17.80
N GLU A 383 13.24 20.10 17.17
CA GLU A 383 12.59 21.33 16.68
C GLU A 383 12.32 22.31 17.82
N MET A 384 11.85 21.83 18.98
CA MET A 384 11.56 22.67 20.15
C MET A 384 12.81 23.34 20.75
N ILE A 385 13.99 22.73 20.59
CA ILE A 385 15.27 23.28 21.05
C ILE A 385 16.10 23.87 19.90
N GLU A 386 15.49 24.11 18.74
CA GLU A 386 16.08 24.74 17.56
C GLU A 386 17.36 24.04 17.04
N VAL A 387 17.45 22.72 17.19
CA VAL A 387 18.55 21.93 16.61
C VAL A 387 18.22 21.60 15.15
N SER A 388 19.03 22.13 14.23
CA SER A 388 18.88 21.87 12.79
C SER A 388 19.13 20.40 12.47
N HIS A 389 18.15 19.72 11.88
CA HIS A 389 18.23 18.31 11.50
C HIS A 389 17.34 17.97 10.31
N CYS A 390 17.56 16.80 9.71
CA CYS A 390 16.64 16.19 8.76
C CYS A 390 16.27 14.76 9.19
N GLY A 391 15.33 14.15 8.47
CA GLY A 391 14.85 12.80 8.77
C GLY A 391 13.95 12.74 10.00
N GLY A 392 13.84 11.54 10.58
CA GLY A 392 12.91 11.23 11.67
C GLY A 392 12.49 9.77 11.60
N MET A 393 11.19 9.54 11.76
CA MET A 393 10.60 8.23 11.50
C MET A 393 10.64 7.95 9.99
N ILE A 394 11.20 6.81 9.59
CA ILE A 394 11.13 6.32 8.22
C ILE A 394 10.09 5.21 8.12
N MET A 395 10.23 4.14 8.91
CA MET A 395 9.29 3.01 8.94
C MET A 395 8.80 2.73 10.36
N ASN A 396 7.66 2.05 10.54
CA ASN A 396 7.27 1.58 11.87
C ASN A 396 8.28 0.56 12.40
N GLY A 397 8.31 0.41 13.73
CA GLY A 397 9.13 -0.60 14.39
C GLY A 397 8.82 -2.02 13.89
N SER A 398 7.55 -2.30 13.54
CA SER A 398 7.13 -3.55 12.89
C SER A 398 7.85 -3.83 11.59
N ALA A 399 7.89 -2.85 10.70
CA ALA A 399 8.49 -2.97 9.38
C ALA A 399 10.01 -3.14 9.48
N TRP A 400 10.66 -2.43 10.41
CA TRP A 400 12.05 -2.71 10.73
C TRP A 400 12.23 -4.14 11.22
N THR A 401 11.44 -4.61 12.19
CA THR A 401 11.56 -5.99 12.72
C THR A 401 11.36 -7.07 11.66
N SER A 402 10.43 -6.85 10.73
CA SER A 402 10.14 -7.77 9.62
C SER A 402 11.07 -7.62 8.41
N ASN A 403 12.10 -6.76 8.48
CA ASN A 403 13.00 -6.44 7.37
C ASN A 403 12.24 -6.05 6.08
N LEU A 404 11.21 -5.21 6.21
CA LEU A 404 10.49 -4.63 5.08
C LEU A 404 11.30 -3.49 4.44
N PHE A 405 12.54 -3.77 4.07
CA PHE A 405 13.39 -2.89 3.29
C PHE A 405 14.38 -3.71 2.47
N HIS A 406 14.93 -3.10 1.43
CA HIS A 406 16.00 -3.70 0.63
C HIS A 406 17.24 -2.80 0.69
N ILE A 407 18.43 -3.38 0.87
CA ILE A 407 19.69 -2.61 0.80
C ILE A 407 19.93 -2.17 -0.64
N ASP A 408 20.23 -0.90 -0.85
CA ASP A 408 20.45 -0.34 -2.17
C ASP A 408 21.76 0.45 -2.20
N ASN A 409 22.53 0.27 -3.28
CA ASN A 409 23.84 0.90 -3.36
C ASN A 409 23.77 2.40 -3.64
N ASP A 410 22.75 2.87 -4.35
CA ASP A 410 22.59 4.27 -4.68
C ASP A 410 21.88 5.00 -3.52
N GLU A 411 20.85 4.37 -2.99
CA GLU A 411 19.96 4.96 -1.99
C GLU A 411 20.24 4.55 -0.54
N LEU A 412 21.29 3.78 -0.24
CA LEU A 412 21.52 3.05 1.03
C LEU A 412 20.51 1.92 1.28
N PHE A 413 19.22 2.23 1.20
CA PHE A 413 18.15 1.25 1.26
C PHE A 413 16.86 1.81 0.64
N VAL A 414 15.93 0.92 0.33
CA VAL A 414 14.58 1.25 -0.10
C VAL A 414 13.61 0.70 0.94
N PRO A 415 12.86 1.54 1.68
CA PRO A 415 11.82 1.04 2.56
C PRO A 415 10.68 0.42 1.73
N LEU A 416 10.16 -0.71 2.20
CA LEU A 416 9.13 -1.52 1.54
C LEU A 416 7.85 -1.61 2.38
N GLU A 417 7.74 -0.83 3.46
CA GLU A 417 6.57 -0.83 4.34
C GLU A 417 5.33 -0.24 3.65
N ASP A 418 5.41 1.03 3.26
CA ASP A 418 4.28 1.80 2.75
C ASP A 418 4.76 3.02 1.93
N PRO A 419 3.91 3.62 1.07
CA PRO A 419 4.23 4.83 0.31
C PRO A 419 4.82 5.97 1.15
N GLY A 420 4.24 6.21 2.33
CA GLY A 420 4.66 7.25 3.24
C GLY A 420 6.05 6.95 3.83
N SER A 421 6.40 5.69 4.08
CA SER A 421 7.75 5.32 4.50
C SER A 421 8.79 5.67 3.44
N ARG A 422 8.44 5.44 2.17
CA ARG A 422 9.26 5.79 1.02
C ARG A 422 9.36 7.28 0.83
N GLU A 423 8.27 8.02 0.95
CA GLU A 423 8.27 9.48 0.92
C GLU A 423 9.18 10.07 2.02
N ARG A 424 9.01 9.60 3.27
CA ARG A 424 9.87 10.01 4.40
C ARG A 424 11.34 9.70 4.12
N TRP A 425 11.65 8.54 3.54
CA TRP A 425 13.02 8.22 3.16
C TRP A 425 13.55 9.13 2.05
N LEU A 426 12.79 9.37 0.98
CA LEU A 426 13.22 10.23 -0.11
C LEU A 426 13.41 11.69 0.31
N GLN A 427 12.66 12.17 1.30
CA GLN A 427 12.90 13.48 1.92
C GLN A 427 14.20 13.51 2.75
N THR A 428 14.65 12.34 3.24
CA THR A 428 15.85 12.18 4.07
C THR A 428 17.09 11.90 3.24
N LEU A 429 16.94 11.16 2.14
CA LEU A 429 18.02 10.63 1.29
C LEU A 429 19.04 11.68 0.82
N PRO A 430 18.67 12.92 0.45
CA PRO A 430 19.67 13.87 -0.03
C PRO A 430 20.72 14.25 1.02
N PHE A 431 20.48 14.04 2.31
CA PHE A 431 21.51 14.14 3.35
C PHE A 431 22.71 13.23 3.06
N PHE A 432 22.45 12.04 2.53
CA PHE A 432 23.46 11.02 2.21
C PHE A 432 24.15 11.25 0.87
N SER A 433 23.73 12.27 0.10
CA SER A 433 24.40 12.72 -1.12
C SER A 433 25.47 13.80 -0.83
N LEU A 434 25.53 14.31 0.40
CA LEU A 434 26.49 15.34 0.82
C LEU A 434 27.72 14.70 1.50
N PRO A 435 28.91 15.35 1.49
CA PRO A 435 30.12 14.79 2.10
C PRO A 435 29.92 14.39 3.57
N ALA A 436 30.35 13.21 3.98
CA ALA A 436 30.03 12.72 5.33
C ALA A 436 30.78 13.42 6.48
N GLU A 437 31.78 14.26 6.18
CA GLU A 437 32.59 14.94 7.19
C GLU A 437 31.75 15.80 8.13
N GLY A 438 31.88 15.56 9.45
CA GLY A 438 31.13 16.25 10.49
C GLY A 438 29.64 15.90 10.55
N ARG A 439 29.16 14.92 9.75
CA ARG A 439 27.74 14.54 9.70
C ARG A 439 27.43 13.35 10.61
N TRP A 440 26.35 13.48 11.35
CA TRP A 440 25.83 12.49 12.30
C TRP A 440 24.52 11.88 11.84
N VAL A 441 24.40 10.57 12.03
CA VAL A 441 23.16 9.82 11.89
C VAL A 441 22.79 9.26 13.26
N VAL A 442 21.64 9.67 13.79
CA VAL A 442 21.08 9.12 15.02
C VAL A 442 19.99 8.12 14.64
N THR A 443 20.07 6.92 15.21
CA THR A 443 19.20 5.82 14.82
C THR A 443 18.83 4.91 15.99
N ASN A 444 17.68 4.26 15.90
CA ASN A 444 17.31 3.13 16.75
C ASN A 444 17.09 1.84 15.94
N ILE A 445 17.59 1.76 14.70
CA ILE A 445 17.48 0.56 13.87
C ILE A 445 18.19 -0.62 14.56
N GLY A 446 17.48 -1.73 14.74
CA GLY A 446 17.98 -2.91 15.46
C GLY A 446 17.74 -2.83 16.98
N MET A 447 17.13 -1.75 17.46
CA MET A 447 16.78 -1.52 18.87
C MET A 447 15.27 -1.50 19.12
N GLN A 448 14.46 -2.06 18.21
CA GLN A 448 12.99 -2.25 18.35
C GLN A 448 12.65 -3.31 19.41
N THR A 449 13.18 -3.12 20.62
CA THR A 449 13.31 -4.20 21.57
C THR A 449 11.95 -4.75 21.96
N HIS A 450 10.91 -3.90 21.98
CA HIS A 450 9.53 -4.20 22.39
C HIS A 450 8.93 -5.42 21.64
N ARG A 451 9.51 -5.77 20.49
CA ARG A 451 9.21 -6.98 19.72
C ARG A 451 10.32 -8.02 19.79
N THR A 452 11.57 -7.60 19.55
CA THR A 452 12.68 -8.53 19.34
C THR A 452 13.09 -9.33 20.59
N VAL A 453 12.68 -8.90 21.78
CA VAL A 453 12.87 -9.68 23.01
C VAL A 453 11.88 -10.82 23.12
N HIS A 454 10.62 -10.62 22.71
CA HIS A 454 9.65 -11.72 22.63
C HIS A 454 10.11 -12.77 21.61
N ASP A 455 10.60 -12.31 20.45
CA ASP A 455 11.17 -13.19 19.42
C ASP A 455 12.37 -13.99 19.95
N LEU A 456 13.19 -13.39 20.82
CA LEU A 456 14.32 -14.06 21.44
C LEU A 456 13.85 -15.13 22.44
N ILE A 457 12.83 -14.85 23.24
CA ILE A 457 12.24 -15.83 24.17
C ILE A 457 11.69 -17.02 23.38
N ASP A 458 10.95 -16.77 22.30
CA ASP A 458 10.42 -17.81 21.42
C ASP A 458 11.54 -18.61 20.76
N TYR A 459 12.61 -17.94 20.31
CA TYR A 459 13.79 -18.61 19.76
C TYR A 459 14.47 -19.51 20.79
N LEU A 460 14.68 -19.03 22.02
CA LEU A 460 15.28 -19.81 23.11
C LEU A 460 14.44 -21.03 23.49
N SER A 461 13.10 -20.91 23.47
CA SER A 461 12.19 -22.02 23.79
C SER A 461 12.35 -23.24 22.87
N ARG A 462 12.89 -23.02 21.66
CA ARG A 462 13.14 -24.05 20.64
C ARG A 462 14.52 -24.67 20.75
N LEU A 463 15.41 -24.11 21.57
CA LEU A 463 16.77 -24.59 21.75
C LEU A 463 16.87 -25.48 23.00
N PRO A 464 17.68 -26.56 22.98
CA PRO A 464 17.92 -27.40 24.15
C PRO A 464 18.94 -26.75 25.10
N VAL A 465 18.72 -25.49 25.49
CA VAL A 465 19.63 -24.70 26.35
C VAL A 465 18.89 -24.20 27.58
N GLN A 466 19.55 -24.24 28.75
CA GLN A 466 18.96 -23.79 30.02
C GLN A 466 19.18 -22.30 30.29
N ASN A 467 20.23 -21.69 29.72
CA ASN A 467 20.57 -20.28 29.90
C ASN A 467 21.07 -19.70 28.57
N ILE A 468 20.79 -18.41 28.33
CA ILE A 468 21.37 -17.67 27.22
C ILE A 468 22.87 -17.42 27.48
N SER A 469 23.71 -17.66 26.47
CA SER A 469 25.12 -17.24 26.48
C SER A 469 25.34 -16.14 25.45
N ASP A 470 26.39 -15.34 25.62
CA ASP A 470 26.74 -14.27 24.68
C ASP A 470 26.94 -14.82 23.25
N GLN A 471 27.46 -16.05 23.08
CA GLN A 471 27.58 -16.68 21.77
C GLN A 471 26.23 -17.02 21.13
N ILE A 472 25.26 -17.50 21.93
CA ILE A 472 23.91 -17.80 21.45
C ILE A 472 23.19 -16.51 21.08
N PHE A 473 23.30 -15.47 21.92
CA PHE A 473 22.73 -14.16 21.63
C PHE A 473 23.32 -13.57 20.35
N LEU A 474 24.65 -13.60 20.20
CA LEU A 474 25.34 -13.08 19.02
C LEU A 474 24.83 -13.77 17.75
N LYS A 475 24.77 -15.10 17.74
CA LYS A 475 24.25 -15.88 16.61
C LYS A 475 22.81 -15.46 16.26
N TYR A 476 21.92 -15.44 17.25
CA TYR A 476 20.53 -15.01 17.09
C TYR A 476 20.44 -13.58 16.51
N PHE A 477 21.20 -12.65 17.09
CA PHE A 477 21.11 -11.24 16.74
C PHE A 477 21.54 -11.00 15.29
N TYR A 478 22.62 -11.65 14.85
CA TYR A 478 23.08 -11.58 13.45
C TYR A 478 22.12 -12.28 12.48
N GLU A 479 21.52 -13.42 12.86
CA GLU A 479 20.54 -14.10 12.01
C GLU A 479 19.33 -13.21 11.71
N LEU A 480 18.79 -12.52 12.72
CA LEU A 480 17.61 -11.65 12.54
C LEU A 480 17.92 -10.25 12.00
N ASN A 481 19.07 -9.67 12.37
CA ASN A 481 19.39 -8.27 12.07
C ASN A 481 20.48 -8.13 11.01
N SER A 482 20.83 -9.19 10.26
CA SER A 482 21.88 -9.16 9.23
C SER A 482 21.76 -7.97 8.27
N GLN A 483 20.57 -7.74 7.69
CA GLN A 483 20.33 -6.63 6.77
C GLN A 483 20.46 -5.26 7.45
N LYS A 484 19.99 -5.12 8.68
CA LYS A 484 20.09 -3.87 9.45
C LYS A 484 21.52 -3.55 9.82
N ILE A 485 22.27 -4.57 10.24
CA ILE A 485 23.71 -4.46 10.53
C ILE A 485 24.44 -4.03 9.26
N GLU A 486 24.10 -4.61 8.10
CA GLU A 486 24.68 -4.23 6.83
C GLU A 486 24.36 -2.77 6.46
N LEU A 487 23.12 -2.32 6.68
CA LEU A 487 22.75 -0.91 6.50
C LEU A 487 23.62 0.03 7.36
N ILE A 488 23.75 -0.27 8.66
CA ILE A 488 24.56 0.54 9.57
C ILE A 488 26.05 0.54 9.17
N LYS A 489 26.58 -0.62 8.75
CA LYS A 489 27.93 -0.72 8.20
C LYS A 489 28.10 0.12 6.94
N ASN A 490 27.13 0.10 6.04
CA ASN A 490 27.16 0.88 4.80
C ASN A 490 27.20 2.37 5.10
N ILE A 491 26.36 2.86 6.03
CA ILE A 491 26.38 4.27 6.48
C ILE A 491 27.75 4.63 7.07
N ARG A 492 28.32 3.79 7.94
CA ARG A 492 29.65 4.01 8.53
C ARG A 492 30.76 4.01 7.48
N SER A 493 30.71 3.08 6.53
CA SER A 493 31.72 2.93 5.47
C SER A 493 31.80 4.16 4.55
N ARG A 494 30.68 4.91 4.41
CA ARG A 494 30.62 6.19 3.69
C ARG A 494 31.14 7.38 4.49
N GLY A 495 31.59 7.17 5.74
CA GLY A 495 32.24 8.17 6.58
C GLY A 495 31.34 8.88 7.60
N TYR A 496 30.04 8.56 7.66
CA TYR A 496 29.12 9.17 8.62
C TYR A 496 29.40 8.67 10.04
N ARG A 497 29.24 9.55 11.05
CA ARG A 497 29.20 9.13 12.46
C ARG A 497 27.81 8.60 12.77
N VAL A 498 27.70 7.45 13.42
CA VAL A 498 26.42 6.83 13.74
C VAL A 498 26.29 6.70 15.24
N LEU A 499 25.19 7.25 15.80
CA LEU A 499 24.79 7.10 17.19
C LEU A 499 23.57 6.18 17.25
N VAL A 500 23.73 4.99 17.83
CA VAL A 500 22.63 4.04 18.05
C VAL A 500 22.03 4.24 19.45
N ILE A 501 20.71 4.41 19.53
CA ILE A 501 19.99 4.70 20.78
C ILE A 501 18.99 3.58 21.08
N SER A 502 18.92 3.14 22.33
CA SER A 502 17.91 2.17 22.78
C SER A 502 16.54 2.81 23.01
N ASP A 503 15.49 1.98 23.03
CA ASP A 503 14.14 2.39 23.42
C ASP A 503 14.09 2.90 24.89
N PRO A 504 13.07 3.71 25.26
CA PRO A 504 12.84 4.18 26.64
C PRO A 504 12.53 3.03 27.61
N PRO A 505 12.71 3.23 28.93
CA PRO A 505 12.43 2.21 29.95
C PRO A 505 10.92 2.09 30.28
N THR A 506 10.03 2.56 29.40
CA THR A 506 8.57 2.59 29.61
C THR A 506 7.93 1.21 29.81
N ARG A 507 8.73 0.15 29.64
CA ARG A 507 8.38 -1.26 29.84
C ARG A 507 8.38 -1.69 31.31
N GLU A 508 9.13 -1.03 32.18
CA GLU A 508 9.27 -1.36 33.60
C GLU A 508 7.94 -1.33 34.37
N ILE A 509 6.95 -0.61 33.83
CA ILE A 509 5.64 -0.37 34.49
C ILE A 509 4.51 -1.26 33.97
N HIS A 510 4.73 -2.04 32.92
CA HIS A 510 3.71 -2.94 32.38
C HIS A 510 3.85 -4.31 33.06
N PRO A 511 2.86 -4.80 33.85
CA PRO A 511 3.09 -5.92 34.78
C PRO A 511 3.60 -7.21 34.14
N PRO A 512 3.08 -7.69 32.98
CA PRO A 512 3.65 -8.84 32.27
C PRO A 512 5.09 -8.66 31.77
N ILE A 513 5.53 -7.41 31.56
CA ILE A 513 6.87 -7.10 31.03
C ILE A 513 7.88 -6.82 32.17
N ALA A 514 7.40 -6.28 33.30
CA ALA A 514 8.22 -6.02 34.48
C ALA A 514 8.92 -7.29 35.01
N GLU A 515 8.28 -8.46 34.88
CA GLU A 515 8.86 -9.76 35.26
C GLU A 515 10.04 -10.18 34.37
N MET A 516 10.21 -9.56 33.19
CA MET A 516 11.26 -9.87 32.24
C MET A 516 12.38 -8.82 32.20
N ILE A 517 12.35 -7.81 33.07
CA ILE A 517 13.20 -6.60 32.94
C ILE A 517 14.70 -6.88 32.84
N ASP A 518 15.21 -7.87 33.58
CA ASP A 518 16.62 -8.27 33.51
C ASP A 518 17.02 -8.76 32.11
N PHE A 519 16.09 -9.42 31.41
CA PHE A 519 16.29 -9.94 30.07
C PHE A 519 16.31 -8.80 29.03
N TRP A 520 15.50 -7.77 29.23
CA TRP A 520 15.53 -6.53 28.44
C TRP A 520 16.84 -5.78 28.61
N ILE A 521 17.28 -5.58 29.85
CA ILE A 521 18.56 -4.93 30.16
C ILE A 521 19.72 -5.73 29.55
N TYR A 522 19.65 -7.07 29.59
CA TYR A 522 20.62 -7.92 28.93
C TYR A 522 20.61 -7.72 27.41
N TYR A 523 19.44 -7.74 26.77
CA TYR A 523 19.30 -7.53 25.34
C TYR A 523 19.90 -6.19 24.91
N ASP A 524 19.48 -5.08 25.53
CA ASP A 524 19.96 -3.73 25.18
C ASP A 524 21.48 -3.61 25.35
N ARG A 525 22.03 -4.19 26.42
CA ARG A 525 23.48 -4.18 26.66
C ARG A 525 24.23 -4.92 25.55
N GLN A 526 23.77 -6.12 25.18
CA GLN A 526 24.46 -6.95 24.20
C GLN A 526 24.29 -6.40 22.78
N SER A 527 23.10 -5.94 22.39
CA SER A 527 22.86 -5.34 21.08
C SER A 527 23.67 -4.06 20.88
N LEU A 528 23.70 -3.15 21.87
CA LEU A 528 24.51 -1.93 21.78
C LEU A 528 26.00 -2.26 21.73
N LYS A 529 26.48 -3.27 22.47
CA LYS A 529 27.87 -3.71 22.36
C LYS A 529 28.23 -4.17 20.95
N ILE A 530 27.33 -4.88 20.25
CA ILE A 530 27.54 -5.25 18.84
C ILE A 530 27.70 -4.00 17.97
N PHE A 531 26.87 -2.96 18.15
CA PHE A 531 27.01 -1.71 17.40
C PHE A 531 28.28 -0.92 17.75
N GLN A 532 28.73 -0.95 19.01
CA GLN A 532 30.03 -0.41 19.43
C GLN A 532 31.19 -1.13 18.71
N ASP A 533 31.14 -2.46 18.64
CA ASP A 533 32.15 -3.28 17.93
C ASP A 533 32.16 -2.99 16.41
N LEU A 534 31.05 -2.49 15.84
CA LEU A 534 30.95 -1.96 14.48
C LEU A 534 31.46 -0.52 14.34
N GLY A 535 31.96 0.07 15.42
CA GLY A 535 32.50 1.42 15.48
C GLY A 535 31.43 2.52 15.50
N CYS A 536 30.22 2.22 15.96
CA CYS A 536 29.18 3.23 16.23
C CYS A 536 29.33 3.79 17.65
N ASP A 537 28.93 5.05 17.84
CA ASP A 537 28.62 5.57 19.16
C ASP A 537 27.27 4.96 19.61
N THR A 538 27.07 4.78 20.91
CA THR A 538 25.84 4.18 21.43
C THR A 538 25.36 4.86 22.71
N PHE A 539 24.06 4.99 22.86
CA PHE A 539 23.44 5.51 24.08
C PHE A 539 22.32 4.57 24.56
N ASN A 540 22.50 3.97 25.74
CA ASN A 540 21.46 3.16 26.38
C ASN A 540 20.50 4.08 27.13
N ALA A 541 19.53 4.63 26.40
CA ALA A 541 18.53 5.54 26.95
C ALA A 541 17.67 4.85 28.02
N GLY A 542 17.36 3.56 27.86
CA GLY A 542 16.63 2.77 28.84
C GLY A 542 17.33 2.83 30.20
N LEU A 543 18.57 2.36 30.26
CA LEU A 543 19.36 2.30 31.48
C LEU A 543 19.66 3.67 32.09
N TYR A 544 19.99 4.67 31.25
CA TYR A 544 20.30 6.02 31.73
C TYR A 544 19.11 6.60 32.51
N PHE A 545 17.93 6.54 31.91
CA PHE A 545 16.74 7.16 32.45
C PHE A 545 16.14 6.34 33.61
N SER A 546 16.30 5.02 33.64
CA SER A 546 15.95 4.20 34.82
C SER A 546 16.79 4.56 36.05
N ASN A 547 18.10 4.77 35.88
CA ASN A 547 19.02 5.08 36.98
C ASN A 547 18.81 6.48 37.58
N GLU A 548 18.31 7.44 36.79
CA GLU A 548 17.99 8.81 37.23
C GLU A 548 16.63 8.90 37.98
N ASN A 549 16.10 7.77 38.48
CA ASN A 549 14.75 7.62 39.01
C ASN A 549 13.70 8.07 37.99
N PHE A 550 13.53 7.33 36.89
CA PHE A 550 12.57 7.65 35.82
C PHE A 550 11.22 8.10 36.38
N GLN A 551 11.08 9.42 36.46
CA GLN A 551 9.97 10.07 37.15
C GLN A 551 8.67 9.81 36.39
N TYR A 552 7.54 9.78 37.10
CA TYR A 552 6.24 9.47 36.50
C TYR A 552 5.87 10.36 35.30
N ASN A 553 6.40 11.59 35.26
CA ASN A 553 6.24 12.55 34.17
C ASN A 553 6.99 12.18 32.88
N TYR A 554 7.91 11.20 32.89
CA TYR A 554 8.57 10.69 31.69
C TYR A 554 7.76 9.62 30.95
N TYR A 555 6.67 9.11 31.54
CA TYR A 555 5.78 8.16 30.87
C TYR A 555 4.80 8.87 29.96
N SER A 556 4.53 8.29 28.79
CA SER A 556 3.47 8.78 27.92
C SER A 556 2.14 8.86 28.68
N SER A 557 1.45 9.99 28.54
CA SER A 557 0.10 10.22 29.05
C SER A 557 -0.97 9.79 28.04
N LYS A 558 -0.57 9.34 26.85
CA LYS A 558 -1.48 8.93 25.77
C LYS A 558 -2.20 7.63 26.15
N VAL A 559 -3.51 7.65 25.96
CA VAL A 559 -4.39 6.49 26.04
C VAL A 559 -5.05 6.34 24.67
N TYR A 560 -4.99 5.15 24.09
CA TYR A 560 -5.61 4.84 22.81
C TYR A 560 -7.14 4.71 22.97
N ASP A 561 -7.89 4.71 21.87
CA ASP A 561 -9.36 4.71 21.87
C ASP A 561 -9.97 3.46 22.52
N ASP A 562 -9.19 2.38 22.61
CA ASP A 562 -9.53 1.14 23.30
C ASP A 562 -9.31 1.19 24.82
N GLY A 563 -8.86 2.33 25.36
CA GLY A 563 -8.57 2.54 26.77
C GLY A 563 -7.19 2.04 27.20
N VAL A 564 -6.37 1.50 26.29
CA VAL A 564 -5.01 1.02 26.59
C VAL A 564 -4.05 2.20 26.60
N ARG A 565 -3.20 2.28 27.63
CA ARG A 565 -2.17 3.31 27.73
C ARG A 565 -0.98 3.00 26.81
N ASP A 566 -0.36 4.05 26.26
CA ASP A 566 0.85 3.95 25.46
C ASP A 566 2.07 3.61 26.34
N TRP A 567 2.40 2.32 26.40
CA TRP A 567 3.54 1.80 27.16
C TRP A 567 4.83 1.73 26.34
N TYR A 568 4.78 2.08 25.05
CA TYR A 568 5.92 1.94 24.14
C TYR A 568 6.77 3.21 24.10
N HIS A 569 6.17 4.38 24.32
CA HIS A 569 6.88 5.65 24.21
C HIS A 569 7.00 6.39 25.54
N GLY A 570 8.05 7.22 25.64
CA GLY A 570 8.15 8.25 26.67
C GLY A 570 7.20 9.44 26.42
N SER A 571 7.13 10.33 27.40
CA SER A 571 6.45 11.63 27.31
C SER A 571 7.27 12.66 26.53
N ASP A 572 6.68 13.83 26.26
CA ASP A 572 7.38 14.94 25.63
C ASP A 572 8.60 15.42 26.46
N LEU A 573 8.51 15.33 27.80
CA LEU A 573 9.62 15.65 28.69
C LEU A 573 10.80 14.69 28.47
N TYR A 574 10.52 13.39 28.27
CA TYR A 574 11.56 12.39 28.02
C TYR A 574 12.33 12.71 26.74
N TYR A 575 11.62 12.95 25.63
CA TYR A 575 12.26 13.27 24.36
C TYR A 575 12.98 14.62 24.40
N SER A 576 12.44 15.59 25.14
CA SER A 576 13.09 16.89 25.35
C SER A 576 14.44 16.76 26.05
N ASP A 577 14.53 15.96 27.11
CA ASP A 577 15.79 15.78 27.84
C ASP A 577 16.76 14.85 27.10
N LEU A 578 16.24 13.83 26.39
CA LEU A 578 17.05 13.02 25.48
C LEU A 578 17.69 13.87 24.37
N ALA A 579 16.93 14.78 23.76
CA ALA A 579 17.43 15.70 22.73
C ALA A 579 18.56 16.59 23.26
N LYS A 580 18.43 17.13 24.48
CA LYS A 580 19.50 17.91 25.14
C LYS A 580 20.76 17.07 25.36
N ILE A 581 20.61 15.85 25.89
CA ILE A 581 21.75 14.94 26.12
C ILE A 581 22.48 14.65 24.82
N ILE A 582 21.75 14.31 23.76
CA ILE A 582 22.35 14.03 22.44
C ILE A 582 23.09 15.26 21.92
N SER A 583 22.47 16.43 21.99
CA SER A 583 23.06 17.70 21.54
C SER A 583 24.32 18.07 22.32
N ASP A 584 24.30 17.94 23.65
CA ASP A 584 25.38 18.39 24.52
C ASP A 584 26.56 17.42 24.59
N VAL A 585 26.29 16.10 24.57
CA VAL A 585 27.31 15.06 24.78
C VAL A 585 27.89 14.58 23.46
N PHE A 586 27.04 14.31 22.47
CA PHE A 586 27.47 13.63 21.25
C PHE A 586 27.70 14.60 20.10
N LEU A 587 26.84 15.61 19.92
CA LEU A 587 26.93 16.46 18.72
C LEU A 587 27.92 17.63 18.84
N LYS A 588 28.28 18.03 20.08
CA LYS A 588 29.31 19.07 20.35
C LYS A 588 30.73 18.50 20.47
N SER A 589 30.91 17.17 20.40
CA SER A 589 32.20 16.47 20.48
C SER A 589 32.68 15.94 19.14
#